data_AF-A0A2V6ZEV5-F1
#
_entry.id   AF-A0A2V6ZEV5-F1
#
_cell.length_a   1.000
_cell.length_b   1.000
_cell.length_c   1.000
_cell.angle_alpha   90.00
_cell.angle_beta   90.00
_cell.angle_gamma   90.00
#
_symmetry.space_group_name_H-M   'P 1'
#
loop_
_entity.id
_entity.type
_entity.pdbx_description
1 polymer ?
#
loop_
_entity_poly.entity_id
_entity_poly.type
_entity_poly.pdbx_seq_one_letter_code
_entity_poly.pdbx_strand_id
1 'polypeptide(L)' 'MELQIGDRLIDKTGEWKVIGPLYRSPGGKNLGARVRKVGRADVTEVRTWGARERIAVKRAT' A
#
# COMPACT_ATOMS: atom_id res chain seq x y z
N MET A 1 -5.82 -10.50 0.98
CA MET A 1 -4.86 -9.66 1.73
C MET A 1 -5.57 -8.35 2.02
N GLU A 2 -5.74 -7.95 3.29
CA GLU A 2 -6.34 -6.66 3.65
C GLU A 2 -5.24 -5.77 4.22
N LEU A 3 -4.86 -4.72 3.47
CA LEU A 3 -3.90 -3.71 3.91
C LEU A 3 -4.56 -2.75 4.89
N GLN A 4 -3.87 -2.49 5.99
CA GLN A 4 -4.30 -1.60 7.06
C GLN A 4 -3.41 -0.36 7.10
N ILE A 5 -3.96 0.72 7.65
CA ILE A 5 -3.19 1.94 7.90
C ILE A 5 -2.06 1.59 8.87
N GLY A 6 -0.84 1.99 8.54
CA GLY A 6 0.34 1.67 9.32
C GLY A 6 1.20 0.54 8.75
N ASP A 7 0.62 -0.33 7.92
CA ASP A 7 1.37 -1.39 7.22
C ASP A 7 2.52 -0.80 6.41
N ARG A 8 3.64 -1.53 6.35
CA ARG A 8 4.77 -1.21 5.50
C ARG A 8 4.86 -2.15 4.32
N LEU A 9 5.14 -1.59 3.15
CA LEU A 9 5.21 -2.25 1.87
C LEU A 9 6.62 -2.08 1.32
N ILE A 10 7.23 -3.18 0.90
CA ILE A 10 8.55 -3.18 0.28
C ILE A 10 8.39 -3.47 -1.21
N ASP A 11 8.99 -2.64 -2.04
CA ASP A 11 9.05 -2.80 -3.49
C ASP A 11 10.43 -2.36 -4.00
N LYS A 12 10.70 -2.59 -5.30
CA LYS A 12 11.91 -2.13 -6.00
C LYS A 12 12.20 -0.63 -5.79
N THR A 13 11.16 0.18 -5.59
CA THR A 13 11.26 1.63 -5.36
C THR A 13 11.61 2.03 -3.91
N GLY A 14 11.59 1.08 -2.98
CA GLY A 14 11.89 1.26 -1.56
C GLY A 14 10.74 0.87 -0.63
N GLU A 15 10.84 1.32 0.61
CA GLU A 15 9.83 1.11 1.67
C GLU A 15 8.77 2.22 1.68
N TRP A 16 7.53 1.78 1.85
CA TRP A 16 6.34 2.62 1.86
C TRP A 16 5.48 2.30 3.06
N LYS A 17 4.86 3.31 3.68
CA LYS A 17 3.89 3.14 4.77
C LYS A 17 2.50 3.47 4.26
N VAL A 18 1.51 2.62 4.53
CA VAL A 18 0.10 2.89 4.24
C VAL A 18 -0.37 3.99 5.19
N ILE A 19 -0.90 5.08 4.62
CA ILE A 19 -1.36 6.26 5.35
C ILE A 19 -2.86 6.53 5.18
N GLY A 20 -3.57 5.73 4.39
CA GLY A 20 -4.99 5.89 4.14
C GLY A 20 -5.71 4.55 3.97
N PRO A 21 -7.06 4.56 4.01
CA PRO A 21 -7.86 3.35 3.90
C PRO A 21 -7.67 2.69 2.53
N LEU A 22 -7.77 1.37 2.53
CA LEU A 22 -7.82 0.57 1.32
C LEU A 22 -9.15 0.81 0.60
N TYR A 23 -9.10 1.05 -0.71
CA TYR A 23 -10.28 1.13 -1.54
C TYR A 23 -10.18 0.15 -2.72
N ARG A 24 -11.34 -0.31 -3.21
CA ARG A 24 -11.44 -1.23 -4.35
C ARG A 24 -11.79 -0.45 -5.61
N SER A 25 -11.10 -0.74 -6.71
CA SER A 25 -11.52 -0.24 -8.02
C SER A 25 -12.87 -0.86 -8.43
N PRO A 26 -13.63 -0.20 -9.32
CA PRO A 26 -14.87 -0.75 -9.87
C PRO A 26 -14.64 -2.16 -10.42
N GLY A 27 -15.51 -3.10 -10.05
CA GLY A 27 -15.38 -4.51 -10.41
C GLY A 27 -14.38 -5.33 -9.58
N GLY A 28 -13.78 -4.75 -8.53
CA GLY A 28 -13.00 -5.48 -7.52
C GLY A 28 -11.71 -6.14 -8.01
N LYS A 29 -11.29 -5.86 -9.25
CA LYS A 29 -10.07 -6.41 -9.84
C LYS A 29 -8.81 -5.89 -9.17
N ASN A 30 -8.87 -4.64 -8.70
CA ASN A 30 -7.73 -3.92 -8.15
C ASN A 30 -8.05 -3.33 -6.77
N LEU A 31 -7.02 -3.27 -5.93
CA LEU A 31 -7.00 -2.65 -4.61
C LEU A 31 -6.06 -1.46 -4.64
N GLY A 32 -6.47 -0.33 -4.09
CA GLY A 32 -5.67 0.89 -4.02
C GLY A 32 -5.55 1.41 -2.59
N ALA A 33 -4.38 1.94 -2.23
CA ALA A 33 -4.20 2.66 -0.97
C ALA A 33 -3.23 3.83 -1.14
N ARG A 34 -3.43 4.87 -0.34
CA ARG A 34 -2.47 5.98 -0.25
C ARG A 34 -1.31 5.55 0.63
N VAL A 35 -0.10 5.68 0.09
CA VAL A 35 1.15 5.33 0.76
C VAL A 35 2.08 6.54 0.83
N ARG A 36 3.01 6.50 1.79
CA ARG A 36 4.05 7.51 1.97
C ARG A 36 5.41 6.84 2.06
N LYS A 37 6.42 7.40 1.42
CA LYS A 37 7.77 6.81 1.44
C LYS A 37 8.36 6.88 2.86
N VAL A 38 8.91 5.76 3.33
CA VAL A 38 9.61 5.73 4.62
C VAL A 38 10.91 6.53 4.46
N GLY A 39 11.17 7.46 5.39
CA GLY A 39 12.32 8.36 5.34
C GLY A 39 12.16 9.59 4.44
N ARG A 40 11.10 9.68 3.63
CA ARG A 40 10.76 10.88 2.84
C ARG A 40 9.27 11.18 2.92
N ALA A 41 8.89 11.93 3.96
CA ALA A 41 7.48 12.20 4.26
C ALA A 41 6.76 13.05 3.19
N ASP A 42 7.51 13.81 2.40
CA ASP A 42 7.00 14.62 1.28
C ASP A 42 6.49 13.76 0.12
N VAL A 43 7.01 12.54 -0.02
CA VAL A 43 6.64 11.64 -1.13
C VAL A 43 5.43 10.80 -0.73
N THR A 44 4.25 11.21 -1.20
CA THR A 44 3.02 10.43 -1.11
C THR A 44 2.57 9.97 -2.48
N GLU A 45 2.15 8.71 -2.58
CA GLU A 45 1.67 8.11 -3.82
C GLU A 45 0.44 7.26 -3.55
N VAL A 46 -0.35 7.04 -4.61
CA VAL A 46 -1.42 6.06 -4.60
C VAL A 46 -0.87 4.81 -5.29
N ARG A 47 -0.82 3.71 -4.56
CA ARG A 47 -0.41 2.42 -5.12
C ARG A 47 -1.61 1.53 -5.31
N THR A 48 -1.63 0.85 -6.45
CA THR A 48 -2.67 -0.08 -6.84
C THR A 48 -2.06 -1.45 -7.07
N TRP A 49 -2.75 -2.48 -6.58
CA TRP A 49 -2.38 -3.88 -6.67
C TRP A 49 -3.53 -4.67 -7.27
N GLY A 50 -3.23 -5.75 -7.97
CA GLY A 50 -4.27 -6.72 -8.30
C GLY A 50 -4.85 -7.33 -7.02
N ALA A 51 -6.16 -7.58 -6.96
CA ALA A 51 -6.80 -8.16 -5.78
C ALA A 51 -6.24 -9.54 -5.38
N ARG A 52 -5.54 -10.21 -6.31
CA ARG A 52 -4.88 -11.52 -6.14
C ARG A 52 -3.36 -11.42 -6.16
N GLU A 53 -2.80 -10.21 -6.26
CA GLU A 53 -1.36 -9.99 -6.28
C GLU A 53 -0.77 -10.25 -4.89
N ARG A 54 0.37 -10.95 -4.86
CA ARG A 54 1.11 -11.19 -3.61
C ARG A 54 2.10 -10.05 -3.42
N ILE A 55 1.88 -9.27 -2.37
CA ILE A 55 2.76 -8.19 -1.94
C ILE A 55 3.43 -8.52 -0.62
N ALA A 56 4.70 -8.14 -0.48
CA ALA A 56 5.42 -8.23 0.77
C ALA A 56 4.95 -7.10 1.71
N VAL A 57 4.24 -7.48 2.78
CA VAL A 57 3.72 -6.55 3.78
C VAL A 57 4.39 -6.85 5.12
N LYS A 58 4.99 -5.82 5.70
CA LYS A 58 5.45 -5.83 7.09
C LYS A 58 4.40 -5.12 7.92
N ARG A 59 3.64 -5.89 8.70
CA ARG A 59 2.62 -5.35 9.60
C ARG A 59 3.25 -4.56 10.72
N ALA A 60 2.65 -3.43 11.05
CA ALA A 60 2.90 -2.79 12.34
C ALA A 60 2.20 -3.63 13.41
N THR A 61 2.98 -4.20 14.34
CA THR A 61 2.46 -4.85 15.55
C THR A 61 1.89 -3.81 16.49
#